data_AF-A1B3Q1-F1
#
_entry.id   AF-A1B3Q1-F1
#
_cell.length_a   1.000
_cell.length_b   1.000
_cell.length_c   1.000
_cell.angle_alpha   90.00
_cell.angle_beta   90.00
_cell.angle_gamma   90.00
#
_symmetry.space_group_name_H-M   'P 1'
#
loop_
_entity.id
_entity.type
_entity.pdbx_description
1 polymer ?
#
loop_
_entity_poly.entity_id
_entity_poly.type
_entity_poly.pdbx_seq_one_letter_code
_entity_poly.pdbx_strand_id
1 'polypeptide(L)' 'MPELRTEDAEQIEAAARVVLGLLRLQALKPGTIPAEELPDMLLVAAEERHRQGDFGAERMLCDWADMLRDWE' A
#
# COMPACT_ATOMS: atom_id res chain seq x y z
N MET A 1 17.53 16.04 -13.98
CA MET A 1 17.38 14.59 -14.21
C MET A 1 16.40 14.11 -13.14
N PRO A 2 15.22 13.57 -13.47
CA PRO A 2 14.41 12.94 -12.44
C PRO A 2 15.23 11.74 -11.96
N GLU A 3 15.58 11.71 -10.68
CA GLU A 3 16.22 10.54 -10.08
C GLU A 3 15.32 9.34 -10.34
N LEU A 4 15.84 8.31 -11.00
CA LEU A 4 15.20 7.00 -11.00
C LEU A 4 15.15 6.58 -9.54
N ARG A 5 14.00 6.79 -8.89
CA ARG A 5 13.75 6.42 -7.50
C ARG A 5 13.72 4.90 -7.43
N THR A 6 14.90 4.29 -7.31
CA THR A 6 15.00 2.88 -6.96
C THR A 6 14.81 2.79 -5.46
N GLU A 7 13.62 2.37 -5.04
CA GLU A 7 13.41 1.96 -3.65
C GLU A 7 14.31 0.76 -3.34
N ASP A 8 14.71 0.65 -2.07
CA ASP A 8 15.34 -0.58 -1.59
C ASP A 8 14.37 -1.75 -1.76
N ALA A 9 14.90 -2.93 -2.11
CA ALA A 9 14.11 -4.15 -2.25
C ALA A 9 13.31 -4.46 -0.98
N GLU A 10 13.86 -4.16 0.19
CA GLU A 10 13.19 -4.33 1.49
C GLU A 10 11.95 -3.44 1.62
N GLN A 11 12.01 -2.20 1.11
CA GLN A 11 10.89 -1.26 1.12
C GLN A 11 9.78 -1.70 0.16
N ILE A 12 10.17 -2.19 -1.03
CA ILE A 12 9.22 -2.75 -2.01
C ILE A 12 8.54 -3.97 -1.42
N GLU A 13 9.31 -4.87 -0.79
CA GLU A 13 8.77 -6.06 -0.15
C GLU A 13 7.79 -5.68 0.98
N ALA A 14 8.13 -4.70 1.82
CA ALA A 14 7.27 -4.24 2.89
C ALA A 14 5.93 -3.71 2.36
N ALA A 15 5.93 -2.88 1.32
CA ALA A 15 4.70 -2.37 0.69
C ALA A 15 3.90 -3.50 0.01
N ALA A 16 4.57 -4.37 -0.76
CA ALA A 16 3.92 -5.46 -1.48
C ALA A 16 3.24 -6.47 -0.54
N ARG A 17 3.84 -6.75 0.63
CA ARG A 17 3.25 -7.63 1.65
C ARG A 17 1.89 -7.12 2.15
N VAL A 18 1.71 -5.80 2.27
CA VAL A 18 0.41 -5.21 2.64
C VAL A 18 -0.64 -5.52 1.58
N VAL A 19 -0.34 -5.23 0.31
CA VAL A 19 -1.26 -5.45 -0.81
C VAL A 19 -1.61 -6.93 -0.95
N LEU A 20 -0.62 -7.82 -0.88
CA LEU A 20 -0.84 -9.27 -0.91
C LEU A 20 -1.68 -9.76 0.27
N GLY A 21 -1.51 -9.15 1.46
CA GLY A 21 -2.33 -9.43 2.63
C GLY A 21 -3.80 -9.07 2.42
N LEU A 22 -4.07 -7.88 1.87
CA LEU A 22 -5.43 -7.42 1.54
C LEU A 22 -6.07 -8.30 0.46
N LEU A 23 -5.32 -8.62 -0.60
CA LEU A 23 -5.79 -9.52 -1.66
C LEU A 23 -6.14 -10.91 -1.11
N ARG A 24 -5.28 -11.47 -0.25
CA ARG A 24 -5.55 -12.75 0.40
C ARG A 24 -6.80 -12.69 1.27
N LEU A 25 -6.99 -11.62 2.02
CA LEU A 25 -8.19 -11.44 2.86
C LEU A 25 -9.46 -11.43 1.99
N GLN A 26 -9.47 -10.66 0.90
CA GLN A 26 -10.60 -10.61 -0.02
C GLN A 26 -10.87 -11.95 -0.72
N ALA A 27 -9.81 -12.67 -1.12
CA ALA A 27 -9.94 -13.97 -1.74
C ALA A 27 -10.52 -15.03 -0.79
N LEU A 28 -10.17 -14.97 0.50
CA LEU A 28 -10.68 -15.89 1.51
C LEU A 28 -12.07 -15.50 2.04
N LYS A 29 -12.36 -14.19 2.08
CA LYS A 29 -13.60 -13.64 2.63
C LYS A 29 -14.08 -12.46 1.77
N PRO A 30 -14.71 -12.73 0.63
CA PRO A 30 -15.18 -11.68 -0.27
C PRO A 30 -16.14 -10.72 0.43
N GLY A 31 -15.96 -9.42 0.21
CA GLY A 31 -16.81 -8.37 0.78
C GLY A 31 -16.49 -8.01 2.23
N THR A 32 -15.38 -8.49 2.79
CA THR A 32 -14.92 -8.07 4.13
C THR A 32 -14.53 -6.60 4.17
N ILE A 33 -13.92 -6.10 3.09
CA ILE A 33 -13.56 -4.70 2.93
C ILE A 33 -14.28 -4.21 1.67
N PRO A 34 -15.13 -3.18 1.74
CA PRO A 34 -15.68 -2.53 0.56
C PRO A 34 -14.57 -1.98 -0.32
N ALA A 35 -14.77 -1.96 -1.64
CA ALA A 35 -13.71 -1.54 -2.57
C ALA A 35 -13.31 -0.08 -2.33
N GLU A 36 -14.29 0.76 -2.01
CA GLU A 36 -14.15 2.18 -1.65
C GLU A 36 -13.32 2.42 -0.38
N GLU A 37 -13.20 1.43 0.51
CA GLU A 37 -12.39 1.52 1.74
C GLU A 37 -10.94 1.06 1.53
N LEU A 38 -10.61 0.43 0.40
CA LEU A 38 -9.25 -0.06 0.12
C LEU A 38 -8.18 1.04 0.14
N PRO A 39 -8.40 2.25 -0.43
CA PRO A 39 -7.42 3.34 -0.33
C PRO A 39 -7.09 3.68 1.13
N ASP A 40 -8.11 3.76 1.99
CA ASP A 40 -7.92 4.12 3.39
C ASP A 40 -7.17 3.03 4.16
N MET A 41 -7.40 1.75 3.83
CA MET A 41 -6.62 0.64 4.37
C MET A 41 -5.13 0.72 3.99
N LEU A 42 -4.80 1.18 2.78
CA LEU A 42 -3.42 1.42 2.39
C LEU A 42 -2.79 2.60 3.14
N LEU A 43 -3.56 3.67 3.40
CA LEU A 43 -3.08 4.82 4.19
C LEU A 43 -2.80 4.45 5.65
N VAL A 44 -3.66 3.65 6.28
CA VAL A 44 -3.41 3.11 7.63
C VAL A 44 -2.13 2.29 7.67
N ALA A 45 -1.88 1.49 6.63
CA ALA A 45 -0.64 0.73 6.52
C ALA A 45 0.58 1.63 6.28
N ALA A 46 0.43 2.71 5.51
CA ALA A 46 1.49 3.70 5.28
C ALA A 46 1.92 4.38 6.58
N GLU A 47 0.97 4.79 7.43
CA GLU A 47 1.27 5.36 8.74
C GLU A 47 2.04 4.39 9.65
N GLU A 48 1.72 3.10 9.59
CA GLU A 48 2.46 2.07 10.31
C GLU A 48 3.90 1.92 9.75
N ARG A 49 4.08 1.95 8.42
CA ARG A 49 5.41 1.94 7.80
C ARG A 49 6.24 3.14 8.22
N HIS A 50 5.65 4.33 8.22
CA HIS A 50 6.28 5.55 8.70
C HIS A 50 6.82 5.40 10.12
N ARG A 51 6.00 4.86 11.03
CA ARG A 51 6.40 4.61 12.43
C ARG A 51 7.54 3.60 12.57
N GLN A 52 7.72 2.72 11.60
CA GLN A 52 8.81 1.74 11.56
C GLN A 52 10.07 2.28 10.85
N GLY A 53 10.01 3.49 10.28
CA GLY A 53 11.10 4.07 9.49
C GLY A 53 11.13 3.62 8.03
N ASP A 54 10.09 2.89 7.59
CA ASP A 54 9.94 2.38 6.22
C ASP A 54 9.36 3.45 5.28
N PHE A 55 10.09 4.55 5.10
CA PHE A 55 9.60 5.73 4.35
C PHE A 55 9.39 5.47 2.85
N GLY A 56 10.13 4.53 2.27
CA GLY A 56 9.93 4.12 0.87
C GLY A 56 8.62 3.34 0.73
N ALA A 57 8.35 2.42 1.65
CA ALA A 57 7.12 1.65 1.69
C ALA A 57 5.90 2.54 1.97
N GLU A 58 6.02 3.48 2.92
CA GLU A 58 5.01 4.50 3.17
C GLU A 58 4.65 5.26 1.89
N ARG A 59 5.64 5.84 1.19
CA ARG A 59 5.42 6.58 -0.05
C ARG A 59 4.68 5.73 -1.08
N MET A 60 5.13 4.49 -1.31
CA MET A 60 4.48 3.60 -2.27
C MET A 60 3.02 3.32 -1.90
N LEU A 61 2.73 3.09 -0.62
CA LEU A 61 1.35 2.84 -0.16
C LEU A 61 0.47 4.07 -0.32
N CYS A 62 0.98 5.28 -0.07
CA CYS A 62 0.27 6.53 -0.35
C CYS A 62 0.01 6.71 -1.85
N ASP A 63 1.04 6.53 -2.70
CA ASP A 63 0.92 6.64 -4.16
C ASP A 63 -0.11 5.64 -4.71
N TRP A 64 -0.15 4.42 -4.16
CA TRP A 64 -1.12 3.40 -4.56
C TRP A 64 -2.53 3.67 -4.01
N ALA A 65 -2.67 4.27 -2.83
CA ALA A 65 -3.96 4.71 -2.31
C ALA A 65 -4.57 5.78 -3.23
N ASP A 66 -3.77 6.77 -3.65
CA ASP A 66 -4.21 7.80 -4.59
C ASP A 66 -4.58 7.18 -5.95
N MET A 67 -3.76 6.26 -6.46
CA MET A 67 -4.08 5.52 -7.69
C MET A 67 -5.42 4.75 -7.59
N LEU A 68 -5.71 4.11 -6.45
CA LEU A 68 -6.99 3.41 -6.26
C LEU A 68 -8.20 4.36 -6.22
N ARG A 69 -8.03 5.57 -5.67
CA ARG A 69 -9.09 6.59 -5.68
C ARG A 69 -9.40 7.09 -7.10
N ASP A 70 -8.38 7.16 -7.94
CA ASP A 70 -8.50 7.60 -9.33
C ASP A 70 -9.06 6.52 -10.28
N TRP A 71 -9.32 5.29 -9.80
CA TRP A 71 -9.88 4.20 -10.61
C TRP A 71 -11.41 4.20 -10.72
N GLU A 72 -12.08 5.10 -10.00
CA GLU A 72 -13.52 5.35 -10.13
C GLU A 72 -13.86 6.22 -11.37
#